data_AF-A0A2A2A782-F1
#
_entry.id   AF-A0A2A2A782-F1
#
_cell.length_a   1.000
_cell.length_b   1.000
_cell.length_c   1.000
_cell.angle_alpha   90.00
_cell.angle_beta   90.00
_cell.angle_gamma   90.00
#
_symmetry.space_group_name_H-M   'P 1'
#
loop_
_entity.id
_entity.type
_entity.pdbx_description
1 polymer ?
#
loop_
_entity_poly.entity_id
_entity_poly.type
_entity_poly.pdbx_seq_one_letter_code
_entity_poly.pdbx_strand_id
1 'polypeptide(L)'
;MARKPTGTSAPTELIEVAPEYTDATERAQDALALQEQQVLANVQTAAKQLGYEGALSVGALEDGIRFYQRRSVEALLECGKRLLLLKEMTPHGEFQRRVEMLGFSDRTARRFMQAAVKVSKSATVAVLAGQVKSAKAFLELVTHDDDADIERVAEMDDVDRMSASQLREALRQERQDNKYQAELTDKERKRAEQLEKQLRKGGPQVQPYSERLAEFRTGVGELQDVAGKSLVQMAKQIDALAQWWQQEVLAAPDYDPQAPVRMPPELLDTARALAEHIELLAGGVGALQHKVAQAFGAELEMQPQYLMRDPMGGQMGDAEQDGDGVDEGEAAYADASA
;
A
#
# COMPACT_ATOMS: atom_id res chain seq x y z
N MET A 1 54.15 -34.49 -24.60
CA MET A 1 52.90 -34.94 -23.94
C MET A 1 52.96 -34.60 -22.47
N ALA A 2 52.03 -33.80 -21.94
CA ALA A 2 51.49 -33.87 -20.57
C ALA A 2 50.52 -32.69 -20.37
N ARG A 3 49.21 -32.99 -20.40
CA ARG A 3 48.16 -32.10 -19.88
C ARG A 3 48.30 -32.03 -18.36
N LYS A 4 48.17 -30.85 -17.75
CA LYS A 4 48.04 -30.69 -16.29
C LYS A 4 46.66 -30.08 -15.98
N PRO A 5 45.97 -30.53 -14.91
CA PRO A 5 44.53 -30.74 -14.93
C PRO A 5 43.73 -29.56 -14.37
N THR A 6 42.48 -29.52 -14.82
CA THR A 6 41.35 -28.70 -14.37
C THR A 6 41.18 -28.77 -12.85
N GLY A 7 41.27 -27.61 -12.18
CA GLY A 7 40.95 -27.49 -10.76
C GLY A 7 39.47 -27.76 -10.51
N THR A 8 39.20 -28.83 -9.77
CA THR A 8 37.87 -29.17 -9.25
C THR A 8 37.57 -28.20 -8.10
N SER A 9 36.46 -27.45 -8.19
CA SER A 9 35.95 -26.64 -7.08
C SER A 9 35.59 -27.53 -5.90
N ALA A 10 36.13 -27.23 -4.72
CA ALA A 10 35.82 -27.92 -3.47
C ALA A 10 34.32 -27.83 -3.13
N PRO A 11 33.75 -28.84 -2.43
CA PRO A 11 32.33 -28.89 -2.11
C PRO A 11 31.95 -27.78 -1.11
N THR A 12 30.79 -27.18 -1.32
CA THR A 12 30.14 -26.18 -0.45
C THR A 12 30.18 -26.64 1.00
N GLU A 13 30.86 -25.88 1.86
CA GLU A 13 30.81 -26.07 3.32
C GLU A 13 29.35 -26.01 3.78
N LEU A 14 28.92 -27.05 4.51
CA LEU A 14 27.68 -27.03 5.26
C LEU A 14 27.73 -25.83 6.21
N ILE A 15 26.73 -24.95 6.11
CA ILE A 15 26.56 -23.83 7.04
C ILE A 15 26.40 -24.42 8.43
N GLU A 16 27.46 -24.40 9.24
CA GLU A 16 27.38 -24.64 10.66
C GLU A 16 26.52 -23.52 11.25
N VAL A 17 25.29 -23.85 11.67
CA VAL A 17 24.44 -22.93 12.42
C VAL A 17 25.23 -22.55 13.67
N ALA A 18 25.60 -21.27 13.78
CA ALA A 18 26.39 -20.79 14.90
C ALA A 18 25.75 -21.18 16.25
N PRO A 19 26.55 -21.62 17.25
CA PRO A 19 26.05 -22.12 18.54
C PRO A 19 25.21 -21.11 19.33
N GLU A 20 25.29 -19.82 18.98
CA GLU A 20 24.42 -18.77 19.55
C GLU A 20 22.93 -18.98 19.23
N TYR A 21 22.60 -19.59 18.09
CA TYR A 21 21.20 -19.83 17.70
C TYR A 21 20.57 -21.02 18.42
N THR A 22 21.34 -22.09 18.69
CA THR A 22 20.86 -23.25 19.46
C THR A 22 20.64 -22.87 20.92
N ASP A 23 21.58 -22.12 21.51
CA ASP A 23 21.48 -21.60 22.86
C ASP A 23 20.27 -20.67 23.06
N ALA A 24 19.98 -19.81 22.07
CA ALA A 24 18.82 -18.92 22.12
C ALA A 24 17.50 -19.70 22.05
N THR A 25 17.44 -20.76 21.24
CA THR A 25 16.25 -21.63 21.16
C THR A 25 16.05 -22.47 22.42
N GLU A 26 17.13 -22.99 23.02
CA GLU A 26 17.06 -23.77 24.26
C GLU A 26 16.61 -22.89 25.44
N ARG A 27 17.18 -21.68 25.59
CA ARG A 27 16.71 -20.71 26.61
C ARG A 27 15.26 -20.32 26.43
N ALA A 28 14.79 -20.18 25.19
CA ALA A 28 13.37 -19.88 24.91
C ALA A 28 12.46 -21.06 25.28
N GLN A 29 12.88 -22.30 25.01
CA GLN A 29 12.15 -23.51 25.40
C GLN A 29 12.09 -23.67 26.92
N ASP A 30 13.20 -23.43 27.63
CA ASP A 30 13.25 -23.47 29.09
C ASP A 30 12.35 -22.41 29.72
N ALA A 31 12.34 -21.18 29.17
CA ALA A 31 11.46 -20.11 29.62
C ALA A 31 9.97 -20.47 29.44
N LEU A 32 9.61 -21.09 28.32
CA LEU A 32 8.25 -21.58 28.07
C LEU A 32 7.87 -22.70 29.03
N ALA A 33 8.77 -23.67 29.28
CA ALA A 33 8.52 -24.76 30.22
C ALA A 33 8.30 -24.26 31.66
N LEU A 34 9.09 -23.27 32.10
CA LEU A 34 8.90 -22.61 33.39
C LEU A 34 7.56 -21.88 33.46
N GLN A 35 7.15 -21.20 32.38
CA GLN A 35 5.87 -20.53 32.30
C GLN A 35 4.71 -21.53 32.39
N GLU A 36 4.76 -22.64 31.64
CA GLU A 36 3.74 -23.69 31.71
C GLU A 36 3.64 -24.29 33.12
N GLN A 37 4.78 -24.56 33.76
CA GLN A 37 4.80 -25.06 35.14
C GLN A 37 4.15 -24.07 36.11
N GLN A 38 4.44 -22.77 35.97
CA GLN A 38 3.82 -21.72 36.78
C GLN A 38 2.31 -21.64 36.54
N VAL A 39 1.85 -21.73 35.29
CA VAL A 39 0.42 -21.73 34.94
C VAL A 39 -0.29 -22.91 35.60
N LEU A 40 0.27 -24.12 35.52
CA LEU A 40 -0.31 -25.31 36.15
C LEU A 40 -0.37 -25.17 37.69
N ALA A 41 0.70 -24.67 38.32
CA ALA A 41 0.72 -24.42 39.76
C ALA A 41 -0.34 -23.41 40.19
N ASN A 42 -0.53 -22.34 39.40
CA ASN A 42 -1.55 -21.32 39.65
C ASN A 42 -2.97 -21.91 39.54
N VAL A 43 -3.25 -22.70 38.49
CA VAL A 43 -4.56 -23.34 38.28
C VAL A 43 -4.88 -24.31 39.41
N GLN A 44 -3.91 -25.13 39.84
CA GLN A 44 -4.10 -26.06 40.97
C GLN A 44 -4.36 -25.32 42.29
N THR A 45 -3.66 -24.22 42.52
CA THR A 45 -3.86 -23.39 43.72
C THR A 45 -5.25 -22.77 43.73
N ALA A 46 -5.70 -22.23 42.59
CA ALA A 46 -7.04 -21.68 42.44
C ALA A 46 -8.13 -22.75 42.63
N ALA A 47 -7.94 -23.95 42.06
CA ALA A 47 -8.89 -25.06 42.22
C ALA A 47 -9.07 -25.46 43.69
N LYS A 48 -7.98 -25.54 44.47
CA LYS A 48 -8.05 -25.82 45.90
C LYS A 48 -8.79 -24.73 46.68
N GLN A 49 -8.53 -23.46 46.36
CA GLN A 49 -9.21 -22.32 47.02
C GLN A 49 -10.72 -22.30 46.73
N LEU A 50 -11.12 -22.71 45.53
CA LEU A 50 -12.52 -22.80 45.11
C LEU A 50 -13.21 -24.10 45.53
N GLY A 51 -12.48 -25.06 46.13
CA GLY A 51 -13.00 -26.39 46.44
C GLY A 51 -13.41 -27.18 45.20
N TYR A 52 -12.77 -26.92 44.04
CA TYR A 52 -13.07 -27.61 42.79
C TYR A 52 -12.27 -28.91 42.69
N GLU A 53 -12.99 -30.04 42.64
CA GLU A 53 -12.43 -31.40 42.60
C GLU A 53 -12.45 -32.03 41.19
N GLY A 54 -12.88 -31.28 40.17
CA GLY A 54 -12.98 -31.79 38.80
C GLY A 54 -11.67 -31.74 38.00
N ALA A 55 -11.71 -32.24 36.76
CA ALA A 55 -10.58 -32.15 35.85
C ALA A 55 -10.25 -30.69 35.50
N LEU A 56 -8.95 -30.34 35.50
CA LEU A 56 -8.42 -28.99 35.30
C LEU A 56 -7.97 -28.70 33.85
N SER A 57 -8.23 -29.62 32.92
CA SER A 57 -8.01 -29.35 31.50
C SER A 57 -8.99 -28.29 31.00
N VAL A 58 -8.56 -27.47 30.03
CA VAL A 58 -9.39 -26.45 29.39
C VAL A 58 -10.73 -27.04 28.92
N GLY A 59 -10.70 -28.17 28.19
CA GLY A 59 -11.93 -28.81 27.69
C GLY A 59 -12.93 -29.20 28.78
N ALA A 60 -12.47 -29.83 29.86
CA ALA A 60 -13.35 -30.22 30.97
C ALA A 60 -13.99 -29.00 31.68
N LEU A 61 -13.23 -27.92 31.86
CA LEU A 61 -13.75 -26.68 32.45
C LEU A 61 -14.80 -26.03 31.53
N GLU A 62 -14.52 -25.96 30.22
CA GLU A 62 -15.48 -25.43 29.24
C GLU A 62 -16.78 -26.24 29.20
N ASP A 63 -16.70 -27.56 29.26
CA ASP A 63 -17.87 -28.43 29.26
C ASP A 63 -18.69 -28.27 30.55
N GLY A 64 -18.03 -28.13 31.70
CA GLY A 64 -18.68 -27.78 32.97
C GLY A 64 -19.40 -26.43 32.90
N ILE A 65 -18.77 -25.41 32.31
CA ILE A 65 -19.38 -24.10 32.10
C ILE A 65 -20.63 -24.22 31.21
N ARG A 66 -20.53 -24.90 30.05
CA ARG A 66 -21.66 -25.12 29.14
C ARG A 66 -22.80 -25.91 29.80
N PHE A 67 -22.46 -26.85 30.68
CA PHE A 67 -23.44 -27.59 31.48
C PHE A 67 -24.24 -26.66 32.39
N TYR A 68 -23.58 -25.85 33.23
CA TYR A 68 -24.26 -24.95 34.16
C TYR A 68 -25.00 -23.80 33.46
N GLN A 69 -24.52 -23.35 32.30
CA GLN A 69 -25.23 -22.38 31.46
C GLN A 69 -26.60 -22.92 31.00
N ARG A 70 -26.63 -24.14 30.44
CA ARG A 70 -27.89 -24.80 30.04
C ARG A 70 -28.79 -25.06 31.23
N ARG A 71 -28.22 -25.61 32.31
CA ARG A 71 -28.97 -25.92 33.53
C ARG A 71 -29.64 -24.69 34.15
N SER A 72 -29.01 -23.52 34.03
CA SER A 72 -29.55 -22.26 34.52
C SER A 72 -30.79 -21.80 33.72
N VAL A 73 -30.78 -21.98 32.39
CA VAL A 73 -31.96 -21.69 31.53
C VAL A 73 -33.11 -22.65 31.85
N GLU A 74 -32.80 -23.95 32.00
CA GLU A 74 -33.78 -24.96 32.39
C GLU A 74 -34.42 -24.65 33.75
N ALA A 75 -33.60 -24.35 34.77
CA ALA A 75 -34.07 -24.02 36.11
C ALA A 75 -35.01 -22.80 36.09
N LEU A 76 -34.69 -21.79 35.27
CA LEU A 76 -35.51 -20.61 35.11
C LEU A 76 -36.89 -20.93 34.50
N LEU A 77 -36.91 -21.75 33.45
CA LEU A 77 -38.16 -22.20 32.83
C LEU A 77 -39.00 -23.01 33.80
N GLU A 78 -38.37 -23.87 34.60
CA GLU A 78 -39.02 -24.62 35.67
C GLU A 78 -39.57 -23.71 36.78
N CYS A 79 -38.88 -22.62 37.13
CA CYS A 79 -39.42 -21.57 37.99
C CYS A 79 -40.65 -20.89 37.35
N GLY A 80 -40.58 -20.54 36.06
CA GLY A 80 -41.70 -19.94 35.33
C GLY A 80 -42.97 -20.80 35.33
N LYS A 81 -42.82 -22.11 35.12
CA LYS A 81 -43.93 -23.08 35.21
C LYS A 81 -44.57 -23.08 36.61
N ARG A 82 -43.77 -23.08 37.67
CA ARG A 82 -44.26 -23.05 39.05
C ARG A 82 -44.93 -21.72 39.40
N LEU A 83 -44.42 -20.61 38.88
CA LEU A 83 -45.04 -19.29 39.04
C LEU A 83 -46.40 -19.19 38.35
N LEU A 84 -46.57 -19.81 37.17
CA LEU A 84 -47.87 -19.94 36.50
C LEU A 84 -48.86 -20.73 37.36
N LEU A 85 -48.47 -21.91 37.84
CA LEU A 85 -49.33 -22.72 38.70
C LEU A 85 -49.67 -22.01 40.00
N LEU A 86 -48.70 -21.32 40.61
CA LEU A 86 -48.92 -20.51 41.81
C LEU A 86 -49.94 -19.41 41.55
N LYS A 87 -49.87 -18.73 40.40
CA LYS A 87 -50.82 -17.67 40.03
C LYS A 87 -52.25 -18.19 39.93
N GLU A 88 -52.45 -19.36 39.31
CA GLU A 88 -53.76 -20.00 39.17
C GLU A 88 -54.35 -20.44 40.52
N MET A 89 -53.51 -20.85 41.48
CA MET A 89 -53.95 -21.28 42.81
C MET A 89 -54.20 -20.12 43.78
N THR A 90 -53.76 -18.90 43.47
CA THR A 90 -53.88 -17.74 44.36
C THR A 90 -55.07 -16.85 44.01
N PRO A 91 -55.86 -16.39 45.01
CA PRO A 91 -56.90 -15.38 44.80
C PRO A 91 -56.36 -14.07 44.20
N HIS A 92 -57.22 -13.30 43.54
CA HIS A 92 -56.86 -11.99 42.96
C HIS A 92 -56.21 -11.07 44.02
N GLY A 93 -55.05 -10.51 43.68
CA GLY A 93 -54.30 -9.58 44.54
C GLY A 93 -53.29 -10.23 45.49
N GLU A 94 -53.35 -11.55 45.73
CA GLU A 94 -52.43 -12.24 46.66
C GLU A 94 -51.14 -12.74 45.97
N PHE A 95 -51.16 -12.95 44.65
CA PHE A 95 -50.01 -13.44 43.90
C PHE A 95 -48.76 -12.57 44.06
N GLN A 96 -48.91 -11.26 44.00
CA GLN A 96 -47.79 -10.32 44.07
C GLN A 96 -47.03 -10.45 45.40
N ARG A 97 -47.76 -10.53 46.53
CA ARG A 97 -47.17 -10.73 47.86
C ARG A 97 -46.40 -12.04 47.95
N ARG A 98 -46.92 -13.11 47.34
CA ARG A 98 -46.26 -14.43 47.31
C ARG A 98 -44.97 -14.39 46.50
N VAL A 99 -44.97 -13.70 45.36
CA VAL A 99 -43.79 -13.49 44.51
C VAL A 99 -42.71 -12.69 45.24
N GLU A 100 -43.10 -11.63 45.95
CA GLU A 100 -42.18 -10.81 46.77
C GLU A 100 -41.55 -11.64 47.91
N MET A 101 -42.33 -12.50 48.59
CA MET A 101 -41.80 -13.43 49.61
C MET A 101 -40.81 -14.46 49.06
N LEU A 102 -40.92 -14.82 47.77
CA LEU A 102 -39.97 -15.70 47.10
C LEU A 102 -38.71 -14.97 46.62
N GLY A 103 -38.61 -13.65 46.85
CA GLY A 103 -37.46 -12.83 46.49
C GLY A 103 -37.44 -12.38 45.03
N PHE A 104 -38.55 -12.50 44.31
CA PHE A 104 -38.66 -12.03 42.94
C PHE A 104 -39.29 -10.63 42.86
N SER A 105 -38.81 -9.82 41.92
CA SER A 105 -39.61 -8.68 41.46
C SER A 105 -40.77 -9.18 40.61
N ASP A 106 -41.89 -8.48 40.66
CA ASP A 106 -43.07 -8.75 39.85
C ASP A 106 -42.73 -8.81 38.33
N ARG A 107 -41.84 -7.92 37.86
CA ARG A 107 -41.32 -7.93 36.48
C ARG A 107 -40.53 -9.21 36.16
N THR A 108 -39.65 -9.65 37.07
CA THR A 108 -38.85 -10.86 36.89
C THR A 108 -39.75 -12.10 36.84
N ALA A 109 -40.71 -12.21 37.75
CA ALA A 109 -41.65 -13.32 37.79
C ALA A 109 -42.47 -13.40 36.50
N ARG A 110 -43.01 -12.28 36.01
CA ARG A 110 -43.74 -12.24 34.73
C ARG A 110 -42.88 -12.70 33.56
N ARG A 111 -41.63 -12.25 33.46
CA ARG A 111 -40.71 -12.66 32.39
C ARG A 111 -40.43 -14.16 32.41
N PHE A 112 -40.27 -14.75 33.60
CA PHE A 112 -40.07 -16.20 33.74
C PHE A 112 -41.32 -16.98 33.30
N MET A 113 -42.50 -16.51 33.70
CA MET A 113 -43.79 -17.08 33.31
C MET A 113 -44.01 -16.99 31.80
N GLN A 114 -43.78 -15.83 31.19
CA GLN A 114 -43.88 -15.62 29.74
C GLN A 114 -42.93 -16.55 28.97
N ALA A 115 -41.67 -16.67 29.41
CA ALA A 115 -40.71 -17.58 28.80
C ALA A 115 -41.15 -19.04 28.89
N ALA A 116 -41.67 -19.47 30.03
CA ALA A 116 -42.22 -20.82 30.21
C ALA A 116 -43.42 -21.09 29.29
N VAL A 117 -44.35 -20.13 29.16
CA VAL A 117 -45.50 -20.24 28.24
C VAL A 117 -45.01 -20.35 26.79
N LYS A 118 -44.07 -19.50 26.37
CA LYS A 118 -43.58 -19.50 24.98
C LYS A 118 -42.84 -20.79 24.62
N VAL A 119 -41.98 -21.29 25.51
CA VAL A 119 -41.34 -22.61 25.34
C VAL A 119 -42.37 -23.74 25.25
N SER A 120 -43.43 -23.69 26.06
CA SER A 120 -44.48 -24.73 26.01
C SER A 120 -45.30 -24.72 24.72
N LYS A 121 -45.37 -23.58 24.03
CA LYS A 121 -46.17 -23.39 22.80
C LYS A 121 -45.37 -23.54 21.51
N SER A 122 -44.03 -23.42 21.56
CA SER A 122 -43.17 -23.44 20.37
C SER A 122 -42.03 -24.43 20.51
N ALA A 123 -42.05 -25.48 19.68
CA ALA A 123 -40.97 -26.45 19.58
C ALA A 123 -39.63 -25.78 19.20
N THR A 124 -39.66 -24.76 18.34
CA THR A 124 -38.47 -24.00 17.95
C THR A 124 -37.86 -23.27 19.14
N VAL A 125 -38.68 -22.59 19.96
CA VAL A 125 -38.22 -21.88 21.16
C VAL A 125 -37.71 -22.87 22.22
N ALA A 126 -38.31 -24.06 22.31
CA ALA A 126 -37.83 -25.12 23.19
C ALA A 126 -36.45 -25.63 22.79
N VAL A 127 -36.17 -25.80 21.48
CA VAL A 127 -34.83 -26.15 20.98
C VAL A 127 -33.84 -25.03 21.30
N LEU A 128 -34.22 -23.77 21.09
CA LEU A 128 -33.38 -22.61 21.40
C LEU A 128 -33.04 -22.54 22.90
N ALA A 129 -33.96 -22.88 23.80
CA ALA A 129 -33.69 -22.92 25.23
C ALA A 129 -32.53 -23.86 25.61
N GLY A 130 -32.35 -24.97 24.87
CA GLY A 130 -31.23 -25.90 25.06
C GLY A 130 -29.90 -25.43 24.45
N GLN A 131 -29.93 -24.43 23.57
CA GLN A 131 -28.77 -23.93 22.84
C GLN A 131 -28.24 -22.59 23.37
N VAL A 132 -29.07 -21.82 24.08
CA VAL A 132 -28.68 -20.51 24.61
C VAL A 132 -27.76 -20.66 25.82
N LYS A 133 -26.65 -19.90 25.81
CA LYS A 133 -25.57 -19.95 26.81
C LYS A 133 -25.80 -19.02 28.01
N SER A 134 -26.89 -18.25 28.03
CA SER A 134 -27.18 -17.26 29.08
C SER A 134 -28.67 -17.12 29.34
N ALA A 135 -29.07 -17.27 30.61
CA ALA A 135 -30.46 -17.07 31.05
C ALA A 135 -30.98 -15.66 30.76
N LYS A 136 -30.13 -14.63 30.89
CA LYS A 136 -30.49 -13.25 30.57
C LYS A 136 -30.76 -13.08 29.07
N ALA A 137 -29.85 -13.58 28.22
CA ALA A 137 -30.00 -13.50 26.77
C ALA A 137 -31.24 -14.27 26.28
N PHE A 138 -31.49 -15.45 26.85
CA PHE A 138 -32.69 -16.23 26.55
C PHE A 138 -33.96 -15.47 26.91
N LEU A 139 -34.01 -14.88 28.12
CA LEU A 139 -35.15 -14.09 28.54
C LEU A 139 -35.37 -12.86 27.66
N GLU A 140 -34.31 -12.14 27.29
CA GLU A 140 -34.45 -11.01 26.37
C GLU A 140 -35.04 -11.47 25.04
N LEU A 141 -34.49 -12.50 24.40
CA LEU A 141 -35.00 -13.02 23.13
C LEU A 141 -36.48 -13.43 23.20
N VAL A 142 -36.90 -14.10 24.27
CA VAL A 142 -38.24 -14.70 24.34
C VAL A 142 -39.28 -13.73 24.90
N THR A 143 -38.89 -12.71 25.68
CA THR A 143 -39.85 -11.79 26.34
C THR A 143 -40.01 -10.42 25.66
N HIS A 144 -39.24 -10.10 24.62
CA HIS A 144 -39.36 -8.82 23.92
C HIS A 144 -40.60 -8.67 23.03
N ASP A 145 -41.26 -9.77 22.63
CA ASP A 145 -42.18 -9.69 21.49
C ASP A 145 -43.67 -9.37 21.75
N ASP A 146 -44.24 -9.33 22.96
CA ASP A 146 -45.72 -9.39 23.04
C ASP A 146 -46.54 -8.49 23.98
N ASP A 147 -46.02 -7.71 24.94
CA ASP A 147 -46.95 -7.01 25.86
C ASP A 147 -46.53 -5.56 26.15
N ALA A 148 -47.01 -4.62 25.31
CA ALA A 148 -47.46 -3.25 25.67
C ALA A 148 -46.98 -2.04 24.83
N ASP A 149 -46.09 -2.15 23.83
CA ASP A 149 -45.53 -0.96 23.15
C ASP A 149 -45.64 -0.91 21.61
N ILE A 150 -46.43 -1.79 20.97
CA ILE A 150 -46.48 -1.85 19.50
C ILE A 150 -47.11 -0.60 18.85
N GLU A 151 -48.04 0.10 19.52
CA GLU A 151 -48.65 1.31 18.95
C GLU A 151 -47.80 2.59 19.13
N ARG A 152 -46.78 2.60 20.01
CA ARG A 152 -45.86 3.75 20.14
C ARG A 152 -44.55 3.57 19.39
N VAL A 153 -44.08 2.34 19.20
CA VAL A 153 -42.81 2.06 18.51
C VAL A 153 -42.88 2.38 17.01
N ALA A 154 -44.07 2.36 16.41
CA ALA A 154 -44.28 2.74 15.02
C ALA A 154 -44.04 4.24 14.74
N GLU A 155 -44.09 5.10 15.76
CA GLU A 155 -43.88 6.56 15.66
C GLU A 155 -42.55 7.03 16.28
N MET A 156 -41.77 6.12 16.88
CA MET A 156 -40.46 6.47 17.44
C MET A 156 -39.41 6.56 16.34
N ASP A 157 -38.87 7.76 16.13
CA ASP A 157 -37.70 7.95 15.28
C ASP A 157 -36.45 7.31 15.94
N ASP A 158 -35.38 7.12 15.18
CA ASP A 158 -34.16 6.48 15.67
C ASP A 158 -33.57 7.18 16.91
N VAL A 159 -33.81 8.49 17.04
CA VAL A 159 -33.42 9.30 18.21
C VAL A 159 -34.22 8.92 19.45
N ASP A 160 -35.52 8.66 19.33
CA ASP A 160 -36.40 8.28 20.44
C ASP A 160 -36.09 6.86 20.95
N ARG A 161 -35.53 6.02 20.07
CA ARG A 161 -35.08 4.66 20.38
C ARG A 161 -33.72 4.60 21.05
N MET A 162 -32.97 5.70 21.07
CA MET A 162 -31.68 5.77 21.74
C MET A 162 -31.83 6.03 23.24
N SER A 163 -31.11 5.25 24.06
CA SER A 163 -30.92 5.57 25.47
C SER A 163 -30.15 6.88 25.65
N ALA A 164 -30.31 7.54 26.80
CA ALA A 164 -29.55 8.75 27.13
C ALA A 164 -28.02 8.56 27.09
N SER A 165 -27.53 7.32 27.18
CA SER A 165 -26.12 7.00 26.97
C SER A 165 -25.75 6.99 25.48
N GLN A 166 -26.60 6.38 24.64
CA GLN A 166 -26.44 6.34 23.19
C GLN A 166 -26.55 7.73 22.56
N LEU A 167 -27.48 8.58 23.03
CA LEU A 167 -27.58 9.98 22.58
C LEU A 167 -26.33 10.80 22.93
N ARG A 168 -25.76 10.60 24.12
CA ARG A 168 -24.50 11.26 24.50
C ARG A 168 -23.33 10.79 23.66
N GLU A 169 -23.30 9.51 23.31
CA GLU A 169 -22.25 8.94 22.47
C GLU A 169 -22.37 9.40 21.02
N ALA A 170 -23.58 9.34 20.45
CA ALA A 170 -23.88 9.86 19.12
C ALA A 170 -23.55 11.36 19.02
N LEU A 171 -23.87 12.16 20.04
CA LEU A 171 -23.51 13.58 20.08
C LEU A 171 -21.99 13.80 20.18
N ARG A 172 -21.26 12.93 20.88
CA ARG A 172 -19.78 13.02 20.92
C ARG A 172 -19.17 12.65 19.58
N GLN A 173 -19.68 11.61 18.93
CA GLN A 173 -19.26 11.16 17.60
C GLN A 173 -19.56 12.24 16.56
N GLU A 174 -20.78 12.77 16.52
CA GLU A 174 -21.17 13.83 15.57
C GLU A 174 -20.34 15.11 15.77
N ARG A 175 -20.00 15.45 17.01
CA ARG A 175 -19.05 16.55 17.29
C ARG A 175 -17.63 16.25 16.84
N GLN A 176 -17.17 15.00 16.93
CA GLN A 176 -15.85 14.60 16.43
C GLN A 176 -15.83 14.60 14.90
N ASP A 177 -16.87 14.07 14.26
CA ASP A 177 -17.03 14.05 12.82
C ASP A 177 -17.13 15.47 12.26
N ASN A 178 -17.94 16.35 12.87
CA ASN A 178 -18.00 17.76 12.47
C ASN A 178 -16.65 18.46 12.63
N LYS A 179 -15.90 18.19 13.70
CA LYS A 179 -14.54 18.73 13.86
C LYS A 179 -13.61 18.21 12.77
N TYR A 180 -13.66 16.92 12.47
CA TYR A 180 -12.86 16.30 11.44
C TYR A 180 -13.20 16.86 10.04
N GLN A 181 -14.49 17.01 9.73
CA GLN A 181 -14.95 17.61 8.48
C GLN A 181 -14.56 19.09 8.39
N ALA A 182 -14.63 19.85 9.49
CA ALA A 182 -14.15 21.23 9.54
C ALA A 182 -12.63 21.32 9.31
N GLU A 183 -11.84 20.41 9.89
CA GLU A 183 -10.39 20.33 9.67
C GLU A 183 -10.03 19.94 8.23
N LEU A 184 -10.76 18.99 7.63
CA LEU A 184 -10.59 18.63 6.22
C LEU A 184 -10.91 19.82 5.31
N THR A 185 -12.05 20.47 5.53
CA THR A 185 -12.46 21.64 4.76
C THR A 185 -11.44 22.78 4.89
N ASP A 186 -10.88 23.00 6.09
CA ASP A 186 -9.85 24.03 6.30
C ASP A 186 -8.52 23.67 5.62
N LYS A 187 -8.13 22.38 5.61
CA LYS A 187 -6.95 21.89 4.86
C LYS A 187 -7.15 22.03 3.35
N GLU A 188 -8.32 21.69 2.84
CA GLU A 188 -8.67 21.83 1.42
C GLU A 188 -8.71 23.29 1.01
N ARG A 189 -9.32 24.17 1.82
CA ARG A 189 -9.32 25.62 1.58
C ARG A 189 -7.90 26.17 1.55
N LYS A 190 -7.04 25.79 2.49
CA LYS A 190 -5.61 26.19 2.51
C LYS A 190 -4.86 25.69 1.28
N ARG A 191 -5.11 24.45 0.82
CA ARG A 191 -4.52 23.91 -0.41
C ARG A 191 -5.01 24.68 -1.64
N ALA A 192 -6.30 24.98 -1.71
CA ALA A 192 -6.88 25.78 -2.79
C ALA A 192 -6.29 27.19 -2.81
N GLU A 193 -6.19 27.87 -1.66
CA GLU A 193 -5.55 29.18 -1.52
C GLU A 193 -4.06 29.14 -1.93
N GLN A 194 -3.33 28.08 -1.57
CA GLN A 194 -1.93 27.89 -1.98
C GLN A 194 -1.80 27.69 -3.49
N LEU A 195 -2.64 26.85 -4.09
CA LEU A 195 -2.68 26.62 -5.52
C LEU A 195 -3.08 27.87 -6.29
N GLU A 196 -4.09 28.61 -5.82
CA GLU A 196 -4.50 29.88 -6.40
C GLU A 196 -3.38 30.92 -6.32
N LYS A 197 -2.64 30.98 -5.21
CA LYS A 197 -1.47 31.86 -5.06
C LYS A 197 -0.31 31.45 -5.99
N GLN A 198 -0.14 30.17 -6.29
CA GLN A 198 0.85 29.68 -7.26
C GLN A 198 0.42 30.00 -8.70
N LEU A 199 -0.87 29.85 -9.02
CA LEU A 199 -1.45 30.23 -10.31
C LEU A 199 -1.35 31.75 -10.55
N ARG A 200 -1.70 32.56 -9.55
CA ARG A 200 -1.56 34.04 -9.60
C ARG A 200 -0.12 34.52 -9.76
N LYS A 201 0.87 33.70 -9.39
CA LYS A 201 2.31 33.99 -9.56
C LYS A 201 2.88 33.51 -10.90
N GLY A 202 2.05 33.02 -11.83
CA GLY A 202 2.47 32.67 -13.18
C GLY A 202 2.57 31.17 -13.49
N GLY A 203 1.93 30.30 -12.69
CA GLY A 203 1.93 28.85 -12.90
C GLY A 203 3.33 28.20 -12.82
N PRO A 204 3.44 26.87 -13.00
CA PRO A 204 4.73 26.25 -13.29
C PRO A 204 5.15 26.73 -14.68
N GLN A 205 6.12 27.65 -14.75
CA GLN A 205 6.75 27.98 -16.03
C GLN A 205 7.43 26.70 -16.53
N VAL A 206 6.85 26.06 -17.55
CA VAL A 206 7.50 24.95 -18.24
C VAL A 206 8.70 25.56 -18.95
N GLN A 207 9.89 25.35 -18.39
CA GLN A 207 11.14 25.82 -18.98
C GLN A 207 11.21 25.40 -20.46
N PRO A 208 11.64 26.29 -21.36
CA PRO A 208 11.74 25.97 -22.78
C PRO A 208 12.64 24.74 -22.98
N TYR A 209 12.29 23.89 -23.95
CA TYR A 209 13.04 22.65 -24.20
C TYR A 209 14.54 22.90 -24.44
N SER A 210 14.90 24.05 -25.01
CA SER A 210 16.30 24.46 -25.20
C SER A 210 17.10 24.53 -23.91
N GLU A 211 16.49 24.98 -22.82
CA GLU A 211 17.14 25.10 -21.52
C GLU A 211 17.23 23.74 -20.83
N ARG A 212 16.15 22.94 -20.91
CA ARG A 212 16.13 21.58 -20.36
C ARG A 212 17.08 20.61 -21.07
N LEU A 213 17.38 20.83 -22.34
CA LEU A 213 18.29 20.00 -23.14
C LEU A 213 19.72 20.54 -23.17
N ALA A 214 20.00 21.69 -22.55
CA ALA A 214 21.32 22.33 -22.60
C ALA A 214 22.42 21.41 -22.07
N GLU A 215 22.20 20.81 -20.89
CA GLU A 215 23.15 19.89 -20.24
C GLU A 215 23.38 18.61 -21.06
N PHE A 216 22.31 18.08 -21.69
CA PHE A 216 22.43 16.92 -22.57
C PHE A 216 23.25 17.25 -23.82
N ARG A 217 23.03 18.43 -24.42
CA ARG A 217 23.78 18.87 -25.61
C ARG A 217 25.26 19.05 -25.31
N THR A 218 25.59 19.66 -24.17
CA THR A 218 26.99 19.81 -23.75
C THR A 218 27.64 18.45 -23.48
N GLY A 219 26.94 17.55 -22.77
CA GLY A 219 27.45 16.21 -22.50
C GLY A 219 27.71 15.37 -23.77
N VAL A 220 26.83 15.46 -24.78
CA VAL A 220 27.06 14.81 -26.09
C VAL A 220 28.29 15.37 -26.79
N GLY A 221 28.49 16.70 -26.77
CA GLY A 221 29.66 17.35 -27.36
C GLY A 221 30.98 16.94 -26.70
N GLU A 222 31.01 16.90 -25.36
CA GLU A 222 32.21 16.47 -24.61
C GLU A 222 32.58 15.01 -24.90
N LEU A 223 31.59 14.11 -24.97
CA LEU A 223 31.82 12.71 -25.33
C LEU A 223 32.32 12.55 -26.77
N GLN A 224 31.76 13.32 -27.70
CA GLN A 224 32.22 13.36 -29.10
C GLN A 224 33.67 13.82 -29.18
N ASP A 225 34.05 14.87 -28.44
CA ASP A 225 35.40 15.41 -28.44
C ASP A 225 36.43 14.40 -27.90
N VAL A 226 36.10 13.70 -26.81
CA VAL A 226 36.98 12.66 -26.24
C VAL A 226 37.13 11.49 -27.21
N ALA A 227 36.02 11.01 -27.78
CA ALA A 227 36.05 9.93 -28.77
C ALA A 227 36.88 10.32 -30.00
N GLY A 228 36.67 11.52 -30.56
CA GLY A 228 37.42 12.03 -31.69
C GLY A 228 38.93 12.15 -31.40
N LYS A 229 39.30 12.69 -30.24
CA LYS A 229 40.72 12.78 -29.82
C LYS A 229 41.37 11.39 -29.70
N SER A 230 40.64 10.40 -29.17
CA SER A 230 41.16 9.03 -29.04
C SER A 230 41.41 8.37 -30.40
N LEU A 231 40.52 8.57 -31.38
CA LEU A 231 40.68 8.04 -32.74
C LEU A 231 41.88 8.67 -33.45
N VAL A 232 42.05 10.00 -33.33
CA VAL A 232 43.21 10.70 -33.88
C VAL A 232 44.51 10.20 -33.23
N GLN A 233 44.52 9.96 -31.93
CA GLN A 233 45.68 9.42 -31.25
C GLN A 233 45.99 7.99 -31.72
N MET A 234 44.98 7.14 -31.92
CA MET A 234 45.16 5.79 -32.46
C MET A 234 45.77 5.82 -33.86
N ALA A 235 45.28 6.70 -34.75
CA ALA A 235 45.86 6.89 -36.08
C ALA A 235 47.35 7.29 -36.00
N LYS A 236 47.70 8.24 -35.12
CA LYS A 236 49.11 8.63 -34.89
C LYS A 236 49.98 7.47 -34.40
N GLN A 237 49.46 6.57 -33.56
CA GLN A 237 50.23 5.41 -33.09
C GLN A 237 50.48 4.41 -34.22
N ILE A 238 49.50 4.21 -35.11
CA ILE A 238 49.65 3.36 -36.30
C ILE A 238 50.73 3.93 -37.22
N ASP A 239 50.68 5.24 -37.49
CA ASP A 239 51.69 5.91 -38.31
C ASP A 239 53.09 5.84 -37.68
N ALA A 240 53.18 6.04 -36.35
CA ALA A 240 54.45 5.95 -35.62
C ALA A 240 55.05 4.54 -35.67
N LEU A 241 54.22 3.49 -35.52
CA LEU A 241 54.65 2.10 -35.61
C LEU A 241 55.15 1.76 -37.03
N ALA A 242 54.44 2.23 -38.05
CA ALA A 242 54.81 2.04 -39.45
C ALA A 242 56.13 2.76 -39.78
N GLN A 243 56.29 4.00 -39.34
CA GLN A 243 57.52 4.78 -39.54
C GLN A 243 58.71 4.16 -38.80
N TRP A 244 58.52 3.72 -37.56
CA TRP A 244 59.57 3.04 -36.79
C TRP A 244 60.04 1.77 -37.51
N TRP A 245 59.10 0.93 -37.98
CA TRP A 245 59.46 -0.27 -38.74
C TRP A 245 60.22 0.06 -40.03
N GLN A 246 59.80 1.09 -40.76
CA GLN A 246 60.51 1.54 -41.96
C GLN A 246 61.95 1.98 -41.64
N GLN A 247 62.17 2.71 -40.54
CA GLN A 247 63.50 3.13 -40.11
C GLN A 247 64.38 1.94 -39.75
N GLU A 248 63.83 0.95 -39.04
CA GLU A 248 64.55 -0.26 -38.67
C GLU A 248 64.99 -1.08 -39.89
N VAL A 249 64.10 -1.20 -40.89
CA VAL A 249 64.41 -1.86 -42.16
C VAL A 249 65.50 -1.11 -42.93
N LEU A 250 65.45 0.22 -42.97
CA LEU A 250 66.46 1.05 -43.66
C LEU A 250 67.82 1.04 -42.95
N ALA A 251 67.86 0.81 -41.64
CA ALA A 251 69.08 0.74 -40.85
C ALA A 251 69.77 -0.63 -40.90
N ALA A 252 69.13 -1.65 -41.48
CA ALA A 252 69.67 -3.00 -41.56
C ALA A 252 70.93 -3.04 -42.46
N PRO A 253 72.03 -3.70 -42.01
CA PRO A 253 73.29 -3.74 -42.76
C PRO A 253 73.18 -4.48 -44.11
N ASP A 254 72.17 -5.34 -44.26
CA ASP A 254 71.88 -6.13 -45.47
C ASP A 254 70.63 -5.62 -46.23
N TYR A 255 70.34 -4.31 -46.13
CA TYR A 255 69.17 -3.71 -46.80
C TYR A 255 69.28 -3.80 -48.33
N ASP A 256 68.41 -4.61 -48.95
CA ASP A 256 68.19 -4.67 -50.40
C ASP A 256 66.79 -4.12 -50.73
N PRO A 257 66.68 -2.99 -51.47
CA PRO A 257 65.40 -2.41 -51.86
C PRO A 257 64.49 -3.33 -52.69
N GLN A 258 65.04 -4.36 -53.32
CA GLN A 258 64.31 -5.28 -54.19
C GLN A 258 63.91 -6.58 -53.48
N ALA A 259 64.42 -6.82 -52.27
CA ALA A 259 64.10 -8.02 -51.50
C ALA A 259 62.89 -7.77 -50.56
N PRO A 260 61.89 -8.66 -50.53
CA PRO A 260 60.78 -8.52 -49.59
C PRO A 260 61.26 -8.78 -48.14
N VAL A 261 61.24 -7.73 -47.31
CA VAL A 261 61.58 -7.83 -45.88
C VAL A 261 60.38 -8.33 -45.10
N ARG A 262 60.53 -9.46 -44.40
CA ARG A 262 59.47 -10.00 -43.53
C ARG A 262 59.48 -9.30 -42.18
N MET A 263 58.30 -8.88 -41.75
CA MET A 263 58.09 -8.28 -40.43
C MET A 263 58.35 -9.31 -39.31
N PRO A 264 59.05 -8.94 -38.22
CA PRO A 264 59.21 -9.77 -37.03
C PRO A 264 57.87 -10.19 -36.42
N PRO A 265 57.78 -11.38 -35.81
CA PRO A 265 56.53 -11.87 -35.22
C PRO A 265 56.00 -10.95 -34.13
N GLU A 266 56.86 -10.36 -33.30
CA GLU A 266 56.46 -9.44 -32.21
C GLU A 266 55.77 -8.17 -32.74
N LEU A 267 56.29 -7.61 -33.84
CA LEU A 267 55.70 -6.44 -34.48
C LEU A 267 54.39 -6.80 -35.18
N LEU A 268 54.31 -7.98 -35.76
CA LEU A 268 53.09 -8.49 -36.37
C LEU A 268 51.99 -8.76 -35.32
N ASP A 269 52.34 -9.21 -34.13
CA ASP A 269 51.40 -9.39 -33.02
C ASP A 269 50.86 -8.03 -32.52
N THR A 270 51.70 -7.00 -32.41
CA THR A 270 51.23 -5.65 -32.05
C THR A 270 50.33 -5.04 -33.14
N ALA A 271 50.67 -5.24 -34.42
CA ALA A 271 49.81 -4.81 -35.53
C ALA A 271 48.46 -5.54 -35.55
N ARG A 272 48.43 -6.84 -35.21
CA ARG A 272 47.17 -7.60 -35.07
C ARG A 272 46.33 -7.09 -33.92
N ALA A 273 46.93 -6.84 -32.76
CA ALA A 273 46.21 -6.28 -31.61
C ALA A 273 45.57 -4.93 -31.97
N LEU A 274 46.29 -4.05 -32.68
CA LEU A 274 45.74 -2.78 -33.17
C LEU A 274 44.54 -2.99 -34.12
N ALA A 275 44.63 -3.95 -35.05
CA ALA A 275 43.53 -4.27 -35.95
C ALA A 275 42.29 -4.81 -35.20
N GLU A 276 42.49 -5.70 -34.23
CA GLU A 276 41.40 -6.24 -33.39
C GLU A 276 40.70 -5.14 -32.58
N HIS A 277 41.46 -4.17 -32.04
CA HIS A 277 40.89 -3.04 -31.32
C HIS A 277 40.02 -2.14 -32.21
N ILE A 278 40.41 -1.92 -33.47
CA ILE A 278 39.61 -1.14 -34.44
C ILE A 278 38.30 -1.87 -34.75
N GLU A 279 38.34 -3.18 -34.98
CA GLU A 279 37.13 -3.98 -35.23
C GLU A 279 36.18 -3.97 -34.02
N LEU A 280 36.73 -4.04 -32.80
CA LEU A 280 35.93 -3.91 -31.57
C LEU A 280 35.26 -2.53 -31.48
N LEU A 281 35.99 -1.45 -31.82
CA LEU A 281 35.44 -0.10 -31.86
C LEU A 281 34.32 0.02 -32.91
N ALA A 282 34.50 -0.56 -34.10
CA ALA A 282 33.50 -0.57 -35.15
C ALA A 282 32.21 -1.28 -34.70
N GLY A 283 32.33 -2.43 -34.03
CA GLY A 283 31.19 -3.12 -33.42
C GLY A 283 30.46 -2.27 -32.36
N GLY A 284 31.23 -1.56 -31.53
CA GLY A 284 30.68 -0.62 -30.54
C GLY A 284 29.90 0.53 -31.18
N VAL A 285 30.43 1.12 -32.27
CA VAL A 285 29.74 2.17 -33.04
C VAL A 285 28.43 1.63 -33.64
N GLY A 286 28.44 0.42 -34.20
CA GLY A 286 27.23 -0.23 -34.70
C GLY A 286 26.16 -0.42 -33.62
N ALA A 287 26.56 -0.84 -32.41
CA ALA A 287 25.63 -0.96 -31.29
C ALA A 287 25.03 0.39 -30.86
N LEU A 288 25.82 1.47 -30.88
CA LEU A 288 25.33 2.82 -30.59
C LEU A 288 24.36 3.31 -31.67
N GLN A 289 24.65 3.08 -32.95
CA GLN A 289 23.75 3.40 -34.06
C GLN A 289 22.41 2.69 -33.91
N HIS A 290 22.42 1.40 -33.54
CA HIS A 290 21.20 0.65 -33.27
C HIS A 290 20.38 1.26 -32.12
N LYS A 291 21.04 1.68 -31.02
CA LYS A 291 20.34 2.35 -29.90
C LYS A 291 19.69 3.67 -30.33
N VAL A 292 20.37 4.47 -31.15
CA VAL A 292 19.80 5.72 -31.68
C VAL A 292 18.62 5.43 -32.60
N ALA A 293 18.73 4.44 -33.49
CA ALA A 293 17.63 4.04 -34.37
C ALA A 293 16.42 3.49 -33.59
N GLN A 294 16.64 2.72 -32.53
CA GLN A 294 15.56 2.21 -31.69
C GLN A 294 14.82 3.34 -30.93
N ALA A 295 15.57 4.32 -30.42
CA ALA A 295 14.99 5.40 -29.63
C ALA A 295 14.36 6.52 -30.48
N PHE A 296 14.96 6.82 -31.64
CA PHE A 296 14.65 8.01 -32.43
C PHE A 296 14.50 7.74 -33.93
N GLY A 297 14.59 6.49 -34.39
CA GLY A 297 14.61 6.16 -35.82
C GLY A 297 13.40 6.68 -36.60
N ALA A 298 12.19 6.51 -36.07
CA ALA A 298 10.97 7.02 -36.71
C ALA A 298 10.98 8.55 -36.87
N GLU A 299 11.45 9.28 -35.86
CA GLU A 299 11.51 10.76 -35.88
C GLU A 299 12.63 11.27 -36.80
N LEU A 300 13.78 10.59 -36.82
CA LEU A 300 14.91 10.91 -37.70
C LEU A 300 14.60 10.60 -39.17
N GLU A 301 13.78 9.59 -39.45
CA GLU A 301 13.30 9.26 -40.81
C GLU A 301 12.22 10.21 -41.33
N MET A 302 11.48 10.90 -40.44
CA MET A 302 10.51 11.93 -40.81
C MET A 302 11.16 13.29 -41.13
N GLN A 303 12.40 13.55 -40.70
CA GLN A 303 13.11 14.80 -40.94
C GLN A 303 13.34 15.20 -42.42
N PRO A 304 13.52 14.31 -43.42
CA PRO A 304 13.57 14.75 -44.82
C PRO A 304 12.27 15.36 -45.35
N GLN A 305 11.11 15.13 -44.70
CA GLN A 305 9.81 15.64 -45.19
C GLN A 305 9.42 17.01 -44.63
N TYR A 306 9.92 17.41 -43.46
CA TYR A 306 9.61 18.72 -42.88
C TYR A 306 10.39 19.88 -43.52
N LEU A 307 11.51 19.62 -44.18
CA LEU A 307 12.29 20.65 -44.89
C LEU A 307 11.72 21.03 -46.27
N MET A 308 10.67 20.35 -46.75
CA MET A 308 10.06 20.56 -48.08
C MET A 308 8.61 21.05 -48.04
N ARG A 309 8.13 21.53 -46.88
CA ARG A 309 6.80 22.14 -46.77
C ARG A 309 6.88 23.54 -46.19
N ASP A 310 7.43 24.43 -46.99
CA ASP A 310 7.07 25.84 -46.91
C ASP A 310 6.37 26.26 -48.21
N PRO A 311 5.06 26.05 -48.33
CA PRO A 311 4.24 26.87 -49.19
C PRO A 311 3.25 27.66 -48.32
N MET A 312 3.23 28.97 -48.56
CA MET A 312 2.16 29.91 -48.18
C MET A 312 2.31 30.63 -46.83
N GLY A 313 3.39 31.40 -46.68
CA GLY A 313 3.39 32.63 -45.88
C GLY A 313 2.94 33.83 -46.72
N GLY A 314 1.68 33.87 -47.13
CA GLY A 314 1.13 34.99 -47.88
C GLY A 314 -0.40 34.98 -47.87
N GLN A 315 -0.99 35.85 -47.04
CA GLN A 315 -2.01 36.85 -47.39
C GLN A 315 -2.82 37.33 -46.18
N MET A 316 -2.88 38.67 -46.08
CA MET A 316 -4.05 39.51 -45.78
C MET A 316 -4.67 39.35 -44.37
N GLY A 317 -4.85 40.38 -43.55
CA GLY A 317 -5.15 41.77 -43.87
C GLY A 317 -6.66 41.98 -43.91
N ASP A 318 -7.37 41.63 -42.83
CA ASP A 318 -8.80 41.89 -42.70
C ASP A 318 -9.03 43.11 -41.80
N ALA A 319 -9.68 44.10 -42.42
CA ALA A 319 -10.16 45.33 -41.84
C ALA A 319 -11.45 45.05 -41.06
N GLU A 320 -11.51 45.52 -39.82
CA GLU A 320 -12.75 45.63 -39.05
C GLU A 320 -13.11 47.11 -38.96
N GLN A 321 -14.08 47.50 -39.81
CA GLN A 321 -14.90 48.68 -39.61
C GLN A 321 -16.05 48.25 -38.69
N ASP A 322 -16.13 48.85 -37.51
CA ASP A 322 -17.42 49.09 -36.86
C ASP A 322 -17.40 50.52 -36.32
N GLY A 323 -18.29 51.32 -36.89
CA GLY A 323 -18.55 52.68 -36.45
C GLY A 323 -19.59 52.67 -35.32
N ASP A 324 -19.40 53.57 -34.37
CA ASP A 324 -20.50 54.18 -33.65
C ASP A 324 -20.22 55.69 -33.55
N GLY A 325 -21.22 56.50 -33.91
CA GLY A 325 -21.20 57.96 -33.74
C GLY A 325 -21.27 58.31 -32.25
N VAL A 326 -21.21 59.54 -31.75
CA VAL A 326 -21.37 60.92 -32.18
C VAL A 326 -20.60 61.69 -31.07
N ASP A 327 -19.79 62.72 -31.32
CA ASP A 327 -20.23 64.10 -31.03
C ASP A 327 -19.18 65.14 -31.47
N GLU A 328 -19.70 66.13 -32.19
CA GLU A 328 -19.47 67.58 -32.16
C GLU A 328 -18.08 68.21 -31.89
N GLY A 329 -17.73 69.12 -32.82
CA GLY A 329 -16.97 70.36 -32.58
C GLY A 329 -15.46 70.15 -32.46
N GLU A 330 -14.57 70.95 -33.04
CA GLU A 330 -14.64 72.33 -33.47
C GLU A 330 -13.35 72.61 -34.26
N ALA A 331 -13.42 73.60 -35.13
CA ALA A 331 -12.36 74.03 -36.04
C ALA A 331 -11.02 74.34 -35.34
N ALA A 332 -9.90 74.13 -36.04
CA ALA A 332 -9.14 75.24 -36.64
C ALA A 332 -7.74 74.82 -37.11
N TYR A 333 -7.43 75.29 -38.31
CA TYR A 333 -6.12 75.50 -38.90
C TYR A 333 -5.18 76.33 -38.00
N ALA A 334 -3.91 75.90 -37.90
CA ALA A 334 -2.68 76.72 -37.80
C ALA A 334 -1.50 75.74 -37.98
N ASP A 335 -0.67 75.77 -39.03
CA ASP A 335 0.43 76.72 -39.30
C ASP A 335 1.19 77.07 -38.01
N ALA A 336 2.49 76.84 -37.80
CA ALA A 336 3.62 76.94 -38.69
C ALA A 336 4.87 76.25 -38.08
N SER A 337 5.78 75.86 -38.97
CA SER A 337 7.25 75.88 -38.90
C SER A 337 7.97 76.20 -37.57
N ALA A 338 8.92 75.33 -37.20
CA ALA A 338 10.33 75.68 -36.93
C ALA A 338 11.20 74.41 -36.90
#